data_AF-A0AAD7GIN5-F1
#
_entry.id   AF-A0AAD7GIN5-F1
#
_cell.length_a   1.000
_cell.length_b   1.000
_cell.length_c   1.000
_cell.angle_alpha   90.00
_cell.angle_beta   90.00
_cell.angle_gamma   90.00
#
_symmetry.space_group_name_H-M   'P 1'
#
loop_
_entity.id
_entity.type
_entity.pdbx_description
1 polymer ?
#
loop_
_entity_poly.entity_id
_entity_poly.type
_entity_poly.pdbx_seq_one_letter_code
_entity_poly.pdbx_strand_id
1 'polypeptide(L)'
;QLASTRMDASRLEELQLIQFTLLPEEVLTFLDEELQDPPVWSRLLRDYAEGTLDSNSSFPPTPPHIHIKPQHSTIWLEVLFPTPDNPTPSVSVKGENVSRGEQDRWQDVVREKLDEIAASDFPVYQLLCLHLLPLLHEQTQMPAAPADEPPDVPGARFHALFTSHHLVSPKKRRALQQWSGALGVAGFAKVGHPGVIYVQGAQPSVEEFVANVKGMQWLALRLRFVELLSGEGEAQAQGWAEYEKVGEAVEAMRQLGREDWIVEMGIRESGNFL
;
A
#
# COMPACT_ATOMS: atom_id res chain seq x y z
N GLN A 1 20.67 20.09 -12.93
CA GLN A 1 20.70 18.62 -13.18
C GLN A 1 20.63 17.84 -11.87
N LEU A 2 21.64 17.87 -10.98
CA LEU A 2 21.63 17.09 -9.73
C LEU A 2 20.40 17.28 -8.81
N ALA A 3 19.90 18.51 -8.65
CA ALA A 3 18.71 18.79 -7.84
C ALA A 3 17.40 18.26 -8.48
N SER A 4 17.30 18.29 -9.82
CA SER A 4 16.16 17.73 -10.56
C SER A 4 16.15 16.21 -10.42
N THR A 5 17.30 15.55 -10.65
CA THR A 5 17.41 14.10 -10.53
C THR A 5 17.08 13.59 -9.13
N ARG A 6 17.43 14.34 -8.08
CA ARG A 6 17.07 13.99 -6.69
C ARG A 6 15.57 14.15 -6.42
N MET A 7 14.95 15.21 -6.95
CA MET A 7 13.51 15.43 -6.83
C MET A 7 12.72 14.35 -7.58
N ASP A 8 13.20 13.95 -8.76
CA ASP A 8 12.55 12.94 -9.59
C ASP A 8 12.63 11.54 -8.98
N ALA A 9 13.76 11.16 -8.39
CA ALA A 9 13.88 9.93 -7.61
C ALA A 9 12.95 9.94 -6.38
N SER A 10 12.86 11.07 -5.67
CA SER A 10 11.96 11.24 -4.52
C SER A 10 10.49 11.10 -4.92
N ARG A 11 10.09 11.60 -6.09
CA ARG A 11 8.73 11.43 -6.63
C ARG A 11 8.39 9.98 -6.92
N LEU A 12 9.33 9.22 -7.50
CA LEU A 12 9.14 7.79 -7.76
C LEU A 12 9.03 6.99 -6.46
N GLU A 13 9.87 7.29 -5.47
CA GLU A 13 9.79 6.69 -4.13
C GLU A 13 8.43 6.98 -3.48
N GLU A 14 7.98 8.23 -3.56
CA GLU A 14 6.68 8.65 -3.05
C GLU A 14 5.50 7.96 -3.74
N LEU A 15 5.52 7.87 -5.08
CA LEU A 15 4.52 7.13 -5.84
C LEU A 15 4.49 5.65 -5.44
N GLN A 16 5.65 5.05 -5.21
CA GLN A 16 5.75 3.66 -4.76
C GLN A 16 5.17 3.48 -3.35
N LEU A 17 5.41 4.44 -2.44
CA LEU A 17 4.79 4.46 -1.11
C LEU A 17 3.26 4.49 -1.18
N ILE A 18 2.72 5.30 -2.10
CA ILE A 18 1.29 5.39 -2.35
C ILE A 18 0.78 4.05 -2.86
N GLN A 19 1.38 3.47 -3.90
CA GLN A 19 0.98 2.16 -4.44
C GLN A 19 0.94 1.06 -3.38
N PHE A 20 1.95 0.98 -2.51
CA PHE A 20 1.96 -0.01 -1.42
C PHE A 20 0.92 0.25 -0.34
N THR A 21 0.24 1.38 -0.37
CA THR A 21 -0.75 1.76 0.63
C THR A 21 -2.18 1.55 0.16
N LEU A 22 -2.43 1.60 -1.16
CA LEU A 22 -3.76 1.45 -1.73
C LEU A 22 -4.38 0.09 -1.41
N LEU A 23 -5.69 0.08 -1.19
CA LEU A 23 -6.51 -1.13 -1.08
C LEU A 23 -6.70 -1.79 -2.46
N PRO A 24 -7.05 -3.09 -2.55
CA PRO A 24 -7.28 -3.78 -3.83
C PRO A 24 -8.29 -3.06 -4.73
N GLU A 25 -9.35 -2.54 -4.12
CA GLU A 25 -10.41 -1.75 -4.76
C GLU A 25 -10.01 -0.30 -5.10
N GLU A 26 -8.80 0.14 -4.76
CA GLU A 26 -8.31 1.49 -5.07
C GLU A 26 -7.33 1.47 -6.23
N VAL A 27 -7.70 2.13 -7.33
CA VAL A 27 -6.86 2.18 -8.53
C VAL A 27 -6.17 3.53 -8.61
N LEU A 28 -4.83 3.50 -8.69
CA LEU A 28 -4.02 4.65 -9.10
C LEU A 28 -3.86 4.65 -10.61
N THR A 29 -4.17 5.78 -11.23
CA THR A 29 -3.93 6.02 -12.66
C THR A 29 -3.15 7.31 -12.83
N PHE A 30 -2.30 7.38 -13.85
CA PHE A 30 -1.67 8.64 -14.25
C PHE A 30 -2.57 9.36 -15.24
N LEU A 31 -2.92 10.60 -14.91
CA LEU A 31 -3.61 11.49 -15.81
C LEU A 31 -2.65 11.98 -16.89
N ASP A 32 -3.20 12.27 -18.07
CA ASP A 32 -2.46 12.77 -19.24
C ASP A 32 -1.47 11.77 -19.87
N GLU A 33 -1.40 10.53 -19.40
CA GLU A 33 -0.62 9.44 -20.03
C GLU A 33 -1.31 8.83 -21.24
N GLU A 34 -2.64 8.86 -21.34
CA GLU A 34 -3.38 8.33 -22.49
C GLU A 34 -3.01 9.04 -23.81
N LEU A 35 -2.44 10.25 -23.71
CA LEU A 35 -1.96 11.05 -24.83
C LEU A 35 -0.46 10.86 -25.11
N GLN A 36 0.24 10.06 -24.30
CA GLN A 36 1.68 9.83 -24.36
C GLN A 36 1.96 8.37 -24.75
N ASP A 37 2.59 8.17 -25.91
CA ASP A 37 3.04 6.84 -26.35
C ASP A 37 4.58 6.81 -26.41
N PRO A 38 5.28 6.13 -25.48
CA PRO A 38 4.76 5.32 -24.36
C PRO A 38 4.40 6.14 -23.10
N PRO A 39 3.58 5.59 -22.17
CA PRO A 39 3.25 6.23 -20.89
C PRO A 39 4.49 6.35 -20.01
N VAL A 40 4.93 7.60 -19.77
CA VAL A 40 6.27 7.87 -19.23
C VAL A 40 6.39 7.57 -17.74
N TRP A 41 5.44 8.05 -16.91
CA TRP A 41 5.50 7.89 -15.45
C TRP A 41 5.21 6.46 -15.01
N SER A 42 4.24 5.78 -15.65
CA SER A 42 3.95 4.36 -15.44
C SER A 42 5.17 3.49 -15.70
N ARG A 43 5.90 3.75 -16.79
CA ARG A 43 7.15 3.04 -17.10
C ARG A 43 8.23 3.35 -16.06
N LEU A 44 8.47 4.63 -15.75
CA LEU A 44 9.51 5.02 -14.78
C LEU A 44 9.26 4.42 -13.40
N LEU A 45 8.01 4.39 -12.93
CA LEU A 45 7.64 3.79 -11.65
C LEU A 45 7.87 2.27 -11.63
N ARG A 46 7.57 1.59 -12.75
CA ARG A 46 7.87 0.16 -12.91
C ARG A 46 9.37 -0.10 -12.87
N ASP A 47 10.14 0.61 -13.69
CA ASP A 47 11.60 0.45 -13.77
C ASP A 47 12.26 0.73 -12.41
N TYR A 48 11.73 1.71 -11.66
CA TYR A 48 12.16 2.00 -10.30
C TYR A 48 11.85 0.85 -9.33
N ALA A 49 10.62 0.31 -9.39
CA ALA A 49 10.21 -0.80 -8.53
C ALA A 49 11.00 -2.10 -8.80
N GLU A 50 11.39 -2.34 -10.06
CA GLU A 50 12.20 -3.49 -10.47
C GLU A 50 13.70 -3.28 -10.24
N GLY A 51 14.13 -2.06 -9.90
CA GLY A 51 15.54 -1.70 -9.76
C GLY A 51 16.30 -1.68 -11.09
N THR A 52 15.57 -1.57 -12.20
CA THR A 52 16.09 -1.51 -13.58
C THR A 52 16.24 -0.08 -14.09
N LEU A 53 15.88 0.93 -13.27
CA LEU A 53 15.98 2.33 -13.63
C LEU A 53 17.44 2.75 -13.91
N ASP A 54 17.72 3.09 -15.17
CA ASP A 54 19.03 3.56 -15.59
C ASP A 54 19.40 4.91 -14.96
N SER A 55 20.69 5.10 -14.64
CA SER A 55 21.20 6.41 -14.19
C SER A 55 21.07 7.52 -15.25
N ASN A 56 20.81 7.14 -16.51
CA ASN A 56 20.59 8.06 -17.64
C ASN A 56 19.11 8.20 -18.02
N SER A 57 18.18 7.65 -17.23
CA SER A 57 16.74 7.78 -17.47
C SER A 57 16.34 9.26 -17.54
N SER A 58 15.64 9.62 -18.62
CA SER A 58 15.10 10.97 -18.81
C SER A 58 13.74 11.08 -18.14
N PHE A 59 13.58 12.08 -17.28
CA PHE A 59 12.32 12.42 -16.65
C PHE A 59 11.54 13.44 -17.49
N PRO A 60 10.21 13.34 -17.55
CA PRO A 60 9.40 14.33 -18.24
C PRO A 60 9.45 15.67 -17.48
N PRO A 61 9.30 16.82 -18.17
CA PRO A 61 9.29 18.13 -17.52
C PRO A 61 8.03 18.35 -16.69
N THR A 62 6.95 17.63 -16.99
CA THR A 62 5.69 17.69 -16.26
C THR A 62 5.77 16.78 -15.01
N PRO A 63 5.35 17.28 -13.84
CA PRO A 63 5.28 16.44 -12.64
C PRO A 63 4.24 15.33 -12.82
N PRO A 64 4.31 14.25 -12.01
CA PRO A 64 3.26 13.26 -11.98
C PRO A 64 1.91 13.89 -11.66
N HIS A 65 0.90 13.56 -12.47
CA HIS A 65 -0.49 13.89 -12.22
C HIS A 65 -1.24 12.57 -12.08
N ILE A 66 -1.76 12.29 -10.89
CA ILE A 66 -2.39 11.00 -10.59
C ILE A 66 -3.86 11.18 -10.24
N HIS A 67 -4.69 10.19 -10.55
CA HIS A 67 -5.96 10.01 -9.89
C HIS A 67 -5.94 8.76 -9.02
N ILE A 68 -6.68 8.78 -7.92
CA ILE A 68 -7.02 7.60 -7.12
C ILE A 68 -8.53 7.52 -6.98
N LYS A 69 -9.12 6.44 -7.50
CA LYS A 69 -10.57 6.17 -7.43
C LYS A 69 -10.82 4.84 -6.72
N PRO A 70 -11.44 4.86 -5.52
CA PRO A 70 -11.99 3.65 -4.91
C PRO A 70 -13.16 3.12 -5.75
N GLN A 71 -13.21 1.81 -6.00
CA GLN A 71 -14.16 1.15 -6.90
C GLN A 71 -15.63 1.39 -6.54
N HIS A 72 -15.92 1.54 -5.24
CA HIS A 72 -17.27 1.74 -4.71
C HIS A 72 -17.57 3.18 -4.29
N SER A 73 -16.65 4.11 -4.54
CA SER A 73 -16.82 5.53 -4.21
C SER A 73 -17.24 6.33 -5.44
N THR A 74 -18.21 7.22 -5.26
CA THR A 74 -18.57 8.25 -6.25
C THR A 74 -17.62 9.44 -6.21
N ILE A 75 -16.72 9.48 -5.22
CA ILE A 75 -15.70 10.50 -4.99
C ILE A 75 -14.30 9.92 -5.31
N TRP A 76 -13.48 10.70 -6.01
CA TRP A 76 -12.08 10.38 -6.30
C TRP A 76 -11.17 11.58 -6.05
N LEU A 77 -9.87 11.31 -5.95
CA LEU A 77 -8.83 12.31 -5.71
C LEU A 77 -7.98 12.47 -6.97
N GLU A 78 -7.76 13.71 -7.38
CA GLU A 78 -6.78 14.08 -8.40
C GLU A 78 -5.66 14.87 -7.74
N VAL A 79 -4.42 14.46 -7.96
CA VAL A 79 -3.25 15.07 -7.32
C VAL A 79 -2.16 15.36 -8.32
N LEU A 80 -1.76 16.63 -8.37
CA LEU A 80 -0.58 17.08 -9.09
C LEU A 80 0.58 17.22 -8.10
N PHE A 81 1.67 16.52 -8.40
CA PHE A 81 2.86 16.53 -7.55
C PHE A 81 3.54 17.92 -7.53
N PRO A 82 4.24 18.25 -6.42
CA PRO A 82 4.95 19.51 -6.30
C PRO A 82 6.00 19.72 -7.39
N THR A 83 6.23 20.97 -7.79
CA THR A 83 7.31 21.40 -8.68
C THR A 83 8.23 22.39 -7.96
N PRO A 84 9.42 22.68 -8.49
CA PRO A 84 10.28 23.72 -7.92
C PRO A 84 9.59 25.10 -7.82
N ASP A 85 8.69 25.39 -8.76
CA ASP A 85 7.93 26.66 -8.79
C ASP A 85 6.69 26.63 -7.89
N ASN A 86 6.18 25.43 -7.59
CA ASN A 86 5.04 25.21 -6.70
C ASN A 86 5.33 24.04 -5.74
N PRO A 87 5.93 24.31 -4.56
CA PRO A 87 6.42 23.27 -3.66
C PRO A 87 5.31 22.55 -2.90
N THR A 88 4.06 22.98 -3.03
CA THR A 88 2.89 22.34 -2.42
C THR A 88 2.15 21.49 -3.45
N PRO A 89 1.75 20.25 -3.10
CA PRO A 89 0.96 19.44 -4.02
C PRO A 89 -0.43 20.06 -4.17
N SER A 90 -0.96 20.00 -5.40
CA SER A 90 -2.31 20.47 -5.69
C SER A 90 -3.26 19.27 -5.69
N VAL A 91 -4.25 19.30 -4.80
CA VAL A 91 -5.25 18.23 -4.67
C VAL A 91 -6.64 18.74 -5.01
N SER A 92 -7.32 18.01 -5.88
CA SER A 92 -8.72 18.21 -6.19
C SER A 92 -9.52 16.97 -5.81
N VAL A 93 -10.51 17.16 -4.95
CA VAL A 93 -11.55 16.14 -4.73
C VAL A 93 -12.61 16.32 -5.81
N LYS A 94 -13.00 15.22 -6.45
CA LYS A 94 -13.97 15.17 -7.55
C LYS A 94 -15.02 14.11 -7.24
N GLY A 95 -16.20 14.21 -7.84
CA GLY A 95 -17.19 13.15 -7.74
C GLY A 95 -18.42 13.36 -8.62
N GLU A 96 -19.21 12.31 -8.81
CA GLU A 96 -20.36 12.31 -9.74
C GLU A 96 -21.49 13.27 -9.31
N ASN A 97 -21.59 13.61 -8.02
CA ASN A 97 -22.59 14.54 -7.47
C ASN A 97 -22.08 15.31 -6.23
N VAL A 98 -20.82 15.73 -6.22
CA VAL A 98 -20.25 16.47 -5.08
C VAL A 98 -20.91 17.84 -4.97
N SER A 99 -21.59 18.09 -3.85
CA SER A 99 -22.22 19.39 -3.60
C SER A 99 -21.16 20.48 -3.39
N ARG A 100 -21.51 21.76 -3.61
CA ARG A 100 -20.58 22.87 -3.31
C ARG A 100 -20.09 22.84 -1.85
N GLY A 101 -20.98 22.58 -0.90
CA GLY A 101 -20.61 22.52 0.52
C GLY A 101 -19.69 21.34 0.84
N GLU A 102 -19.85 20.21 0.15
CA GLU A 102 -18.95 19.06 0.29
C GLU A 102 -17.58 19.33 -0.34
N GLN A 103 -17.55 20.00 -1.49
CA GLN A 103 -16.31 20.48 -2.11
C GLN A 103 -15.56 21.42 -1.16
N ASP A 104 -16.25 22.41 -0.59
CA ASP A 104 -15.65 23.39 0.33
C ASP A 104 -15.09 22.70 1.57
N ARG A 105 -15.85 21.76 2.17
CA ARG A 105 -15.39 20.93 3.29
C ARG A 105 -14.09 20.18 2.95
N TRP A 106 -14.03 19.53 1.79
CA TRP A 106 -12.84 18.80 1.36
C TRP A 106 -11.66 19.73 1.11
N GLN A 107 -11.89 20.91 0.54
CA GLN A 107 -10.83 21.90 0.31
C GLN A 107 -10.29 22.47 1.63
N ASP A 108 -11.14 22.64 2.64
CA ASP A 108 -10.71 23.05 3.98
C ASP A 108 -9.88 21.94 4.65
N VAL A 109 -10.31 20.68 4.55
CA VAL A 109 -9.54 19.52 5.04
C VAL A 109 -8.18 19.43 4.34
N VAL A 110 -8.14 19.53 3.01
CA VAL A 110 -6.88 19.51 2.24
C VAL A 110 -5.94 20.61 2.71
N ARG A 111 -6.45 21.83 2.88
CA ARG A 111 -5.64 22.98 3.32
C ARG A 111 -5.07 22.77 4.73
N GLU A 112 -5.91 22.35 5.67
CA GLU A 112 -5.49 22.05 7.03
C GLU A 112 -4.39 20.98 7.06
N LYS A 113 -4.57 19.89 6.31
CA LYS A 113 -3.61 18.78 6.28
C LYS A 113 -2.33 19.10 5.52
N LEU A 114 -2.39 19.97 4.51
CA LEU A 114 -1.20 20.50 3.84
C LEU A 114 -0.29 21.28 4.80
N ASP A 115 -0.88 22.09 5.69
CA ASP A 115 -0.12 22.85 6.68
C ASP A 115 0.57 21.92 7.70
N GLU A 116 -0.10 20.83 8.11
CA GLU A 116 0.45 19.83 9.04
C GLU A 116 1.67 19.09 8.45
N ILE A 117 1.69 18.86 7.14
CA ILE A 117 2.71 18.03 6.47
C ILE A 117 3.76 18.84 5.71
N ALA A 118 3.79 20.17 5.87
CA ALA A 118 4.66 21.06 5.09
C ALA A 118 6.17 20.73 5.17
N ALA A 119 6.61 20.01 6.22
CA ALA A 119 7.98 19.56 6.42
C ALA A 119 8.22 18.08 6.07
N SER A 120 7.25 17.41 5.44
CA SER A 120 7.34 16.00 5.04
C SER A 120 8.31 15.79 3.87
N ASP A 121 9.11 14.74 3.93
CA ASP A 121 9.89 14.24 2.79
C ASP A 121 9.00 13.64 1.69
N PHE A 122 7.78 13.23 2.05
CA PHE A 122 6.77 12.63 1.16
C PHE A 122 5.39 13.28 1.41
N PRO A 123 5.18 14.53 0.97
CA PRO A 123 3.97 15.30 1.26
C PRO A 123 2.72 14.73 0.56
N VAL A 124 2.82 14.25 -0.69
CA VAL A 124 1.70 13.61 -1.40
C VAL A 124 1.30 12.31 -0.73
N TYR A 125 2.26 11.48 -0.35
CA TYR A 125 2.00 10.24 0.39
C TYR A 125 1.30 10.52 1.71
N GLN A 126 1.84 11.44 2.54
CA GLN A 126 1.24 11.75 3.83
C GLN A 126 -0.19 12.30 3.65
N LEU A 127 -0.39 13.24 2.72
CA LEU A 127 -1.70 13.82 2.45
C LEU A 127 -2.71 12.75 2.02
N LEU A 128 -2.38 11.99 0.98
CA LEU A 128 -3.31 11.01 0.41
C LEU A 128 -3.55 9.85 1.37
N CYS A 129 -2.49 9.18 1.78
CA CYS A 129 -2.57 7.88 2.40
C CYS A 129 -2.85 7.92 3.91
N LEU A 130 -2.46 8.99 4.60
CA LEU A 130 -2.64 9.13 6.04
C LEU A 130 -3.80 10.05 6.42
N HIS A 131 -4.26 10.91 5.49
CA HIS A 131 -5.35 11.84 5.77
C HIS A 131 -6.56 11.66 4.86
N LEU A 132 -6.42 11.76 3.54
CA LEU A 132 -7.58 11.84 2.65
C LEU A 132 -8.27 10.49 2.39
N LEU A 133 -7.51 9.44 2.07
CA LEU A 133 -8.07 8.11 1.81
C LEU A 133 -8.81 7.53 3.03
N PRO A 134 -8.28 7.61 4.27
CA PRO A 134 -9.03 7.20 5.46
C PRO A 134 -10.38 7.90 5.60
N LEU A 135 -10.44 9.21 5.35
CA LEU A 135 -11.70 9.98 5.41
C LEU A 135 -12.69 9.57 4.31
N LEU A 136 -12.20 9.13 3.14
CA LEU A 136 -13.05 8.57 2.08
C LEU A 136 -13.57 7.19 2.46
N HIS A 137 -12.76 6.36 3.11
CA HIS A 137 -13.19 5.04 3.60
C HIS A 137 -14.29 5.19 4.65
N GLU A 138 -14.13 6.11 5.60
CA GLU A 138 -15.15 6.39 6.63
C GLU A 138 -16.49 6.84 6.03
N GLN A 139 -16.48 7.59 4.92
CA GLN A 139 -17.70 8.03 4.23
C GLN A 139 -18.36 6.92 3.42
N THR A 140 -17.57 5.98 2.91
CA THR A 140 -18.05 4.86 2.09
C THR A 140 -18.51 3.69 2.97
N GLN A 141 -17.95 3.55 4.16
CA GLN A 141 -18.41 2.63 5.19
C GLN A 141 -19.74 3.14 5.76
N MET A 142 -20.87 2.70 5.17
CA MET A 142 -22.07 2.47 5.97
C MET A 142 -21.67 1.61 7.17
N PRO A 143 -22.22 1.82 8.38
CA PRO A 143 -21.91 0.95 9.50
C PRO A 143 -22.20 -0.47 9.05
N ALA A 144 -21.13 -1.27 8.90
CA ALA A 144 -21.28 -2.69 8.72
C ALA A 144 -22.18 -3.14 9.87
N ALA A 145 -23.25 -3.86 9.54
CA ALA A 145 -23.99 -4.61 10.55
C ALA A 145 -22.93 -5.29 11.44
N PRO A 146 -23.13 -5.29 12.78
CA PRO A 146 -22.14 -5.80 13.71
C PRO A 146 -21.64 -7.13 13.15
N ALA A 147 -20.35 -7.18 12.81
CA ALA A 147 -19.74 -8.42 12.37
C ALA A 147 -20.11 -9.43 13.45
N ASP A 148 -20.88 -10.46 13.07
CA ASP A 148 -21.14 -11.58 13.96
C ASP A 148 -19.77 -11.96 14.51
N GLU A 149 -19.58 -11.80 15.82
CA GLU A 149 -18.39 -12.31 16.49
C GLU A 149 -18.24 -13.75 15.98
N PRO A 150 -17.14 -14.07 15.27
CA PRO A 150 -16.98 -15.41 14.76
C PRO A 150 -17.14 -16.32 15.98
N PRO A 151 -17.95 -17.38 15.87
CA PRO A 151 -18.12 -18.30 16.98
C PRO A 151 -16.74 -18.67 17.49
N ASP A 152 -16.54 -18.61 18.80
CA ASP A 152 -15.31 -19.09 19.45
C ASP A 152 -15.22 -20.60 19.17
N VAL A 153 -14.67 -20.95 18.01
CA VAL A 153 -14.51 -22.33 17.56
C VAL A 153 -13.19 -22.80 18.17
N PRO A 154 -13.22 -23.66 19.19
CA PRO A 154 -11.99 -24.11 19.83
C PRO A 154 -11.13 -24.85 18.80
N GLY A 155 -9.92 -24.33 18.54
CA GLY A 155 -9.01 -24.85 17.51
C GLY A 155 -9.04 -24.12 16.17
N ALA A 156 -9.80 -23.02 16.06
CA ALA A 156 -9.73 -22.12 14.91
C ALA A 156 -8.30 -21.61 14.68
N ARG A 157 -7.84 -21.73 13.44
CA ARG A 157 -6.57 -21.15 13.00
C ARG A 157 -6.86 -19.88 12.25
N PHE A 158 -6.02 -18.88 12.44
CA PHE A 158 -6.10 -17.62 11.74
C PHE A 158 -4.84 -17.40 10.92
N HIS A 159 -4.95 -16.53 9.94
CA HIS A 159 -3.80 -16.01 9.22
C HIS A 159 -3.91 -14.50 9.00
N ALA A 160 -2.77 -13.85 8.83
CA ALA A 160 -2.70 -12.43 8.58
C ALA A 160 -1.57 -12.11 7.58
N LEU A 161 -1.79 -11.09 6.77
CA LEU A 161 -0.81 -10.58 5.82
C LEU A 161 -0.57 -9.09 6.08
N PHE A 162 0.69 -8.72 6.24
CA PHE A 162 1.15 -7.34 6.23
C PHE A 162 2.01 -7.04 5.02
N THR A 163 2.00 -5.76 4.66
CA THR A 163 2.79 -5.19 3.58
C THR A 163 3.37 -3.87 4.08
N SER A 164 4.58 -3.53 3.65
CA SER A 164 5.26 -2.30 4.03
C SER A 164 6.18 -1.85 2.91
N HIS A 165 6.58 -0.58 2.93
CA HIS A 165 7.51 -0.06 1.91
C HIS A 165 8.78 -0.91 1.81
N HIS A 166 9.31 -1.34 2.96
CA HIS A 166 10.47 -2.21 3.01
C HIS A 166 10.64 -2.90 4.37
N LEU A 167 11.23 -4.10 4.34
CA LEU A 167 11.69 -4.85 5.51
C LEU A 167 13.19 -5.08 5.42
N VAL A 168 13.97 -4.02 5.66
CA VAL A 168 15.45 -4.07 5.65
C VAL A 168 16.03 -4.10 7.07
N SER A 169 15.34 -3.49 8.04
CA SER A 169 15.83 -3.34 9.41
C SER A 169 16.17 -4.70 10.07
N PRO A 170 17.44 -4.95 10.44
CA PRO A 170 17.82 -6.19 11.12
C PRO A 170 17.11 -6.37 12.46
N LYS A 171 16.78 -5.25 13.14
CA LYS A 171 16.00 -5.27 14.39
C LYS A 171 14.60 -5.85 14.17
N LYS A 172 13.89 -5.41 13.12
CA LYS A 172 12.55 -5.92 12.78
C LYS A 172 12.61 -7.39 12.39
N ARG A 173 13.56 -7.77 11.52
CA ARG A 173 13.76 -9.16 11.08
C ARG A 173 13.96 -10.12 12.27
N ARG A 174 14.87 -9.77 13.18
CA ARG A 174 15.11 -10.55 14.41
C ARG A 174 13.86 -10.62 15.30
N ALA A 175 13.13 -9.52 15.44
CA ALA A 175 11.90 -9.50 16.23
C ALA A 175 10.83 -10.43 15.65
N LEU A 176 10.61 -10.40 14.32
CA LEU A 176 9.66 -11.28 13.64
C LEU A 176 10.02 -12.77 13.85
N GLN A 177 11.30 -13.12 13.70
CA GLN A 177 11.78 -14.49 13.94
C GLN A 177 11.66 -14.91 15.42
N GLN A 178 11.90 -14.00 16.35
CA GLN A 178 11.76 -14.26 17.78
C GLN A 178 10.29 -14.48 18.16
N TRP A 179 9.40 -13.61 17.69
CA TRP A 179 7.96 -13.71 17.95
C TRP A 179 7.35 -14.95 17.31
N SER A 180 7.78 -15.33 16.10
CA SER A 180 7.27 -16.53 15.45
C SER A 180 7.56 -17.79 16.27
N GLY A 181 8.78 -17.93 16.76
CA GLY A 181 9.16 -19.02 17.66
C GLY A 181 8.46 -18.96 19.02
N ALA A 182 8.37 -17.79 19.64
CA ALA A 182 7.77 -17.62 20.97
C ALA A 182 6.25 -17.87 20.98
N LEU A 183 5.55 -17.47 19.92
CA LEU A 183 4.09 -17.58 19.79
C LEU A 183 3.66 -18.90 19.11
N GLY A 184 4.62 -19.70 18.64
CA GLY A 184 4.35 -20.95 17.93
C GLY A 184 3.61 -20.75 16.60
N VAL A 185 3.81 -19.60 15.95
CA VAL A 185 3.21 -19.28 14.65
C VAL A 185 4.16 -19.61 13.52
N ALA A 186 3.60 -19.93 12.35
CA ALA A 186 4.35 -20.19 11.14
C ALA A 186 4.06 -19.10 10.10
N GLY A 187 4.91 -18.99 9.08
CA GLY A 187 4.75 -17.99 8.04
C GLY A 187 6.07 -17.58 7.42
N PHE A 188 6.11 -16.37 6.86
CA PHE A 188 7.30 -15.87 6.22
C PHE A 188 7.42 -14.34 6.29
N ALA A 189 8.63 -13.86 6.09
CA ALA A 189 8.91 -12.46 5.79
C ALA A 189 9.69 -12.33 4.48
N LYS A 190 9.13 -11.62 3.50
CA LYS A 190 9.89 -11.15 2.34
C LYS A 190 10.63 -9.88 2.72
N VAL A 191 11.96 -9.94 2.72
CA VAL A 191 12.85 -8.83 3.10
C VAL A 191 13.14 -7.93 1.88
N GLY A 192 13.65 -6.72 2.14
CA GLY A 192 13.89 -5.74 1.07
C GLY A 192 12.64 -4.98 0.66
N HIS A 193 12.49 -4.65 -0.63
CA HIS A 193 11.42 -3.80 -1.19
C HIS A 193 10.51 -4.60 -2.15
N PRO A 194 9.17 -4.63 -1.97
CA PRO A 194 8.46 -4.29 -0.73
C PRO A 194 8.80 -5.26 0.40
N GLY A 195 8.45 -4.88 1.63
CA GLY A 195 8.44 -5.80 2.77
C GLY A 195 7.08 -6.49 2.88
N VAL A 196 7.05 -7.82 2.90
CA VAL A 196 5.82 -8.61 3.05
C VAL A 196 5.96 -9.54 4.25
N ILE A 197 4.92 -9.67 5.07
CA ILE A 197 4.94 -10.51 6.26
C ILE A 197 3.65 -11.29 6.30
N TYR A 198 3.74 -12.61 6.26
CA TYR A 198 2.62 -13.51 6.41
C TYR A 198 2.78 -14.33 7.68
N VAL A 199 1.69 -14.51 8.42
CA VAL A 199 1.67 -15.32 9.65
C VAL A 199 0.40 -16.14 9.72
N GLN A 200 0.49 -17.35 10.25
CA GLN A 200 -0.63 -18.22 10.56
C GLN A 200 -0.40 -19.03 11.84
N GLY A 201 -1.49 -19.35 12.54
CA GLY A 201 -1.42 -20.10 13.79
C GLY A 201 -2.74 -20.12 14.54
N ALA A 202 -2.69 -20.42 15.84
CA ALA A 202 -3.85 -20.26 16.71
C ALA A 202 -4.25 -18.78 16.79
N GLN A 203 -5.56 -18.51 16.90
CA GLN A 203 -6.10 -17.15 17.00
C GLN A 203 -5.33 -16.23 17.96
N PRO A 204 -5.16 -16.57 19.26
CA PRO A 204 -4.49 -15.66 20.21
C PRO A 204 -3.04 -15.39 19.83
N SER A 205 -2.34 -16.38 19.27
CA SER A 205 -0.96 -16.22 18.81
C SER A 205 -0.85 -15.28 17.61
N VAL A 206 -1.79 -15.36 16.66
CA VAL A 206 -1.83 -14.46 15.49
C VAL A 206 -2.17 -13.04 15.91
N GLU A 207 -3.16 -12.86 16.79
CA GLU A 207 -3.54 -11.56 17.33
C GLU A 207 -2.38 -10.88 18.06
N GLU A 208 -1.65 -11.62 18.91
CA GLU A 208 -0.47 -11.11 19.59
C GLU A 208 0.66 -10.78 18.61
N PHE A 209 0.91 -11.62 17.60
CA PHE A 209 1.88 -11.33 16.55
C PHE A 209 1.52 -10.03 15.79
N VAL A 210 0.24 -9.88 15.42
CA VAL A 210 -0.30 -8.68 14.75
C VAL A 210 -0.09 -7.44 15.60
N ALA A 211 -0.37 -7.51 16.90
CA ALA A 211 -0.16 -6.41 17.83
C ALA A 211 1.33 -6.02 17.93
N ASN A 212 2.22 -7.03 18.03
CA ASN A 212 3.67 -6.82 18.08
C ASN A 212 4.21 -6.14 16.80
N VAL A 213 3.77 -6.58 15.62
CA VAL A 213 4.14 -5.95 14.35
C VAL A 213 3.65 -4.50 14.32
N LYS A 214 2.39 -4.23 14.65
CA LYS A 214 1.82 -2.87 14.70
C LYS A 214 2.54 -1.97 15.72
N GLY A 215 3.09 -2.53 16.79
CA GLY A 215 3.83 -1.80 17.83
C GLY A 215 5.22 -1.30 17.41
N MET A 216 5.75 -1.73 16.27
CA MET A 216 7.03 -1.21 15.75
C MET A 216 6.83 0.00 14.82
N GLN A 217 7.91 0.75 14.59
CA GLN A 217 7.92 1.87 13.64
C GLN A 217 8.13 1.36 12.21
N TRP A 218 7.16 1.57 11.31
CA TRP A 218 7.21 1.17 9.91
C TRP A 218 6.90 2.32 8.97
N LEU A 219 7.46 2.25 7.76
CA LEU A 219 7.06 3.10 6.66
C LEU A 219 6.02 2.35 5.82
N ALA A 220 4.84 2.95 5.65
CA ALA A 220 3.71 2.41 4.90
C ALA A 220 3.27 0.99 5.30
N LEU A 221 3.24 0.64 6.60
CA LEU A 221 2.71 -0.66 7.03
C LEU A 221 1.19 -0.71 6.83
N ARG A 222 0.73 -1.76 6.16
CA ARG A 222 -0.68 -2.11 6.03
C ARG A 222 -0.91 -3.56 6.43
N LEU A 223 -1.93 -3.78 7.25
CA LEU A 223 -2.51 -5.09 7.51
C LEU A 223 -3.56 -5.33 6.44
N ARG A 224 -3.29 -6.26 5.52
CA ARG A 224 -4.15 -6.55 4.37
C ARG A 224 -5.39 -7.33 4.76
N PHE A 225 -5.20 -8.36 5.58
CA PHE A 225 -6.29 -9.14 6.14
C PHE A 225 -5.88 -9.79 7.46
N VAL A 226 -6.88 -10.15 8.25
CA VAL A 226 -6.81 -11.15 9.33
C VAL A 226 -8.07 -11.99 9.19
N GLU A 227 -7.93 -13.26 8.86
CA GLU A 227 -9.05 -14.12 8.49
C GLU A 227 -8.92 -15.50 9.15
N LEU A 228 -10.06 -16.18 9.27
CA LEU A 228 -10.11 -17.58 9.66
C LEU A 228 -9.54 -18.44 8.52
N LEU A 229 -8.61 -19.32 8.86
CA LEU A 229 -8.03 -20.28 7.93
C LEU A 229 -9.00 -21.48 7.78
N SER A 230 -9.82 -21.47 6.73
CA SER A 230 -10.71 -22.58 6.39
C SER A 230 -9.91 -23.84 6.03
N GLY A 231 -10.25 -24.96 6.67
CA GLY A 231 -9.45 -26.21 6.69
C GLY A 231 -9.29 -26.99 5.37
N GLU A 232 -9.51 -26.38 4.21
CA GLU A 232 -9.33 -27.03 2.90
C GLU A 232 -7.94 -26.78 2.27
N GLY A 233 -7.12 -25.92 2.89
CA GLY A 233 -5.75 -25.64 2.49
C GLY A 233 -4.79 -25.78 3.66
N GLU A 234 -4.61 -26.99 4.20
CA GLU A 234 -3.53 -27.27 5.16
C GLU A 234 -2.16 -27.28 4.46
N ALA A 235 -1.78 -26.17 3.82
CA ALA A 235 -0.37 -25.85 3.70
C ALA A 235 0.12 -25.51 5.11
N GLN A 236 0.49 -26.55 5.88
CA GLN A 236 1.26 -26.38 7.10
C GLN A 236 2.58 -25.72 6.72
N ALA A 237 2.63 -24.39 6.80
CA ALA A 237 3.92 -23.70 6.76
C ALA A 237 4.77 -24.29 7.89
N GLN A 238 5.86 -24.97 7.52
CA GLN A 238 6.78 -25.56 8.48
C GLN A 238 7.69 -24.46 9.02
N GLY A 239 7.19 -23.71 10.01
CA GLY A 239 7.95 -22.69 10.71
C GLY A 239 8.01 -21.33 10.01
N TRP A 240 9.03 -20.56 10.35
CA TRP A 240 9.23 -19.18 9.90
C TRP A 240 10.32 -19.10 8.84
N ALA A 241 9.99 -18.58 7.66
CA ALA A 241 10.93 -18.39 6.56
C ALA A 241 11.26 -16.91 6.32
N GLU A 242 12.43 -16.64 5.75
CA GLU A 242 12.75 -15.34 5.13
C GLU A 242 12.95 -15.53 3.63
N TYR A 243 12.32 -14.67 2.83
CA TYR A 243 12.44 -14.66 1.37
C TYR A 243 13.13 -13.38 0.91
N GLU A 244 13.96 -13.49 -0.13
CA GLU A 244 14.60 -12.33 -0.74
C GLU A 244 13.79 -11.84 -1.95
N LYS A 245 13.18 -12.76 -2.69
CA LYS A 245 12.48 -12.45 -3.94
C LYS A 245 10.97 -12.39 -3.72
N VAL A 246 10.32 -11.42 -4.38
CA VAL A 246 8.84 -11.30 -4.35
C VAL A 246 8.18 -12.56 -4.92
N GLY A 247 8.76 -13.18 -5.94
CA GLY A 247 8.23 -14.42 -6.54
C GLY A 247 8.11 -15.58 -5.55
N GLU A 248 8.99 -15.66 -4.55
CA GLU A 248 8.89 -16.69 -3.48
C GLU A 248 7.68 -16.42 -2.57
N ALA A 249 7.42 -15.15 -2.26
CA ALA A 249 6.25 -14.76 -1.50
C ALA A 249 4.95 -15.00 -2.28
N VAL A 250 4.92 -14.70 -3.58
CA VAL A 250 3.79 -14.97 -4.47
C VAL A 250 3.49 -16.47 -4.50
N GLU A 251 4.52 -17.31 -4.67
CA GLU A 251 4.35 -18.77 -4.70
C GLU A 251 3.83 -19.31 -3.36
N ALA A 252 4.34 -18.80 -2.24
CA ALA A 252 3.86 -19.17 -0.91
C ALA A 252 2.37 -18.80 -0.72
N MET A 253 1.94 -17.63 -1.21
CA MET A 253 0.54 -17.21 -1.13
C MET A 253 -0.36 -17.91 -2.14
N ARG A 254 0.17 -18.34 -3.29
CA ARG A 254 -0.57 -19.15 -4.27
C ARG A 254 -1.00 -20.49 -3.69
N GLN A 255 -0.17 -21.10 -2.86
CA GLN A 255 -0.52 -22.33 -2.15
C GLN A 255 -1.70 -22.15 -1.17
N LEU A 256 -2.05 -20.91 -0.85
CA LEU A 256 -3.18 -20.52 0.00
C LEU A 256 -4.37 -19.97 -0.82
N GLY A 257 -4.26 -19.89 -2.15
CA GLY A 257 -5.25 -19.23 -3.03
C GLY A 257 -5.41 -17.74 -2.71
N ARG A 258 -4.30 -17.07 -2.41
CA ARG A 258 -4.24 -15.67 -1.94
C ARG A 258 -3.11 -14.88 -2.62
N GLU A 259 -2.64 -15.33 -3.78
CA GLU A 259 -1.56 -14.68 -4.53
C GLU A 259 -1.91 -13.25 -4.96
N ASP A 260 -3.19 -12.96 -5.21
CA ASP A 260 -3.66 -11.64 -5.66
C ASP A 260 -3.27 -10.54 -4.67
N TRP A 261 -3.30 -10.84 -3.37
CA TRP A 261 -2.87 -9.90 -2.32
C TRP A 261 -1.39 -9.49 -2.41
N ILE A 262 -0.56 -10.25 -3.12
CA ILE A 262 0.83 -9.91 -3.40
C ILE A 262 1.03 -9.35 -4.80
N VAL A 263 0.36 -9.92 -5.81
CA VAL A 263 0.47 -9.47 -7.20
C VAL A 263 -0.12 -8.06 -7.37
N GLU A 264 -1.21 -7.76 -6.66
CA GLU A 264 -1.86 -6.45 -6.68
C GLU A 264 -1.07 -5.35 -5.95
N MET A 265 -0.03 -5.71 -5.17
CA MET A 265 0.85 -4.72 -4.53
C MET A 265 1.77 -3.97 -5.50
N GLY A 266 1.71 -4.21 -6.81
CA GLY A 266 2.55 -3.44 -7.74
C GLY A 266 2.68 -3.89 -9.19
N ILE A 267 1.90 -4.81 -9.75
CA ILE A 267 1.94 -5.07 -11.21
C ILE A 267 0.54 -5.41 -11.74
N ARG A 268 -0.31 -4.40 -11.96
CA ARG A 268 -1.32 -4.55 -13.02
C ARG A 268 -0.61 -4.26 -14.35
N GLU A 269 -0.38 -5.31 -15.14
CA GLU A 269 -0.24 -5.12 -16.58
C GLU A 269 -1.53 -4.44 -17.05
N SER A 270 -1.40 -3.26 -17.65
CA SER A 270 -2.44 -2.72 -18.53
C SER A 270 -2.63 -3.72 -19.68
N GLY A 271 -3.45 -4.75 -19.51
CA GLY A 271 -3.51 -5.82 -20.50
C GLY A 271 -4.36 -7.03 -20.16
N ASN A 272 -5.66 -6.82 -19.92
CA ASN A 272 -6.75 -7.55 -20.58
C ASN A 272 -8.06 -7.32 -19.83
N PHE A 273 -8.78 -6.29 -20.27
CA PHE A 273 -10.24 -6.36 -20.23
C PHE A 273 -10.68 -7.20 -21.44
N LEU A 274 -10.93 -8.49 -21.22
CA LEU A 274 -11.89 -9.29 -21.98
C LEU A 274 -12.55 -10.30 -21.04
#